data_AF-A0A0D9NLE5-F1
#
_entry.id   AF-A0A0D9NLE5-F1
#
_cell.length_a   1.000
_cell.length_b   1.000
_cell.length_c   1.000
_cell.angle_alpha   90.00
_cell.angle_beta   90.00
_cell.angle_gamma   90.00
#
_symmetry.space_group_name_H-M   'P 1'
#
loop_
_entity.id
_entity.type
_entity.pdbx_description
1 polymer ?
#
loop_
_entity_poly.entity_id
_entity_poly.type
_entity_poly.pdbx_seq_one_letter_code
_entity_poly.pdbx_strand_id
1 'polypeptide(L)'
;MNSTNDLCKIPAGKPPGGKYNFIDPPSLGPTVIAVGTTLLATSIAFTGGRLFINRSKLHSADCDTLAVGEFWIRKRAVTYWHTDITLVACLVNIAYTGVIIACKTRQHDSFRHAWDGPVCFYTGRFLQLPFIQTVLFSPVFFFSKAAIFLLYRQLFATGRRLKLAINLGLVITLLVYLSNIPLATVYAAPDPGKPWSSLLVKLQA
;
A
#
# COMPACT_ATOMS: atom_id res chain seq x y z
N MET A 1 31.18 -26.86 -3.21
CA MET A 1 31.11 -25.79 -2.20
C MET A 1 32.42 -25.01 -2.21
N ASN A 2 32.64 -24.15 -3.21
CA ASN A 2 33.75 -23.18 -3.23
C ASN A 2 33.50 -22.15 -4.35
N SER A 3 32.72 -21.10 -4.04
CA SER A 3 32.56 -19.90 -4.89
C SER A 3 32.39 -18.69 -3.99
N THR A 4 33.39 -18.43 -3.15
CA THR A 4 33.52 -17.23 -2.31
C THR A 4 33.91 -16.01 -3.15
N ASN A 5 33.08 -15.67 -4.14
CA ASN A 5 32.95 -14.26 -4.46
C ASN A 5 32.18 -13.67 -3.28
N ASP A 6 32.83 -12.88 -2.43
CA ASP A 6 32.18 -12.15 -1.34
C ASP A 6 30.99 -11.38 -1.93
N LEU A 7 29.77 -11.90 -1.76
CA LEU A 7 28.53 -11.24 -2.20
C LEU A 7 28.36 -9.87 -1.52
N CYS A 8 29.11 -9.62 -0.44
CA CYS A 8 29.20 -8.33 0.22
C CYS A 8 30.07 -7.29 -0.51
N LYS A 9 30.84 -7.69 -1.52
CA LYS A 9 31.66 -6.78 -2.35
C LYS A 9 30.99 -6.45 -3.69
N ILE A 10 29.90 -7.14 -4.03
CA ILE A 10 29.19 -6.98 -5.29
C ILE A 10 28.00 -6.03 -5.07
N PRO A 11 27.89 -4.93 -5.85
CA PRO A 11 26.72 -4.06 -5.79
C PRO A 11 25.50 -4.76 -6.41
N ALA A 12 24.32 -4.58 -5.83
CA ALA A 12 23.09 -5.21 -6.34
C ALA A 12 22.52 -4.53 -7.60
N GLY A 13 23.02 -3.35 -7.96
CA GLY A 13 22.68 -2.65 -9.19
C GLY A 13 23.93 -2.10 -9.88
N LYS A 14 23.78 -1.70 -11.15
CA LYS A 14 24.86 -1.07 -11.92
C LYS A 14 24.98 0.41 -11.53
N PRO A 15 26.11 0.87 -10.98
CA PRO A 15 26.27 2.27 -10.61
C PRO A 15 26.46 3.19 -11.82
N PRO A 16 25.98 4.44 -11.76
CA PRO A 16 26.31 5.46 -12.74
C PRO A 16 27.82 5.75 -12.70
N GLY A 17 28.50 5.55 -13.82
CA GLY A 17 29.95 5.80 -13.93
C GLY A 17 30.84 4.82 -13.16
N GLY A 18 30.32 3.67 -12.72
CA GLY A 18 31.13 2.60 -12.10
C GLY A 18 31.47 2.81 -10.61
N LYS A 19 31.05 3.93 -10.00
CA LYS A 19 31.34 4.26 -8.59
C LYS A 19 30.18 3.87 -7.68
N TYR A 20 30.45 3.12 -6.62
CA TYR A 20 29.48 2.75 -5.57
C TYR A 20 30.04 3.10 -4.19
N ASN A 21 29.17 3.36 -3.22
CA ASN A 21 29.56 3.65 -1.84
C ASN A 21 28.82 2.76 -0.85
N PHE A 22 29.52 1.83 -0.20
CA PHE A 22 28.92 0.96 0.83
C PHE A 22 29.05 1.50 2.26
N ILE A 23 29.92 2.49 2.48
CA ILE A 23 30.27 2.97 3.83
C ILE A 23 29.26 4.00 4.30
N ASP A 24 29.02 5.03 3.49
CA ASP A 24 28.07 6.11 3.82
C ASP A 24 27.28 6.58 2.59
N PRO A 25 26.40 5.73 2.04
CA PRO A 25 25.60 6.11 0.89
C PRO A 25 24.46 7.08 1.28
N PRO A 26 24.11 8.00 0.37
CA PRO A 26 22.93 8.84 0.56
C PRO A 26 21.68 7.96 0.66
N SER A 27 20.86 8.21 1.69
CA SER A 27 19.62 7.46 1.96
C SER A 27 18.41 8.40 1.94
N LEU A 28 17.38 8.05 1.17
CA LEU A 28 16.10 8.77 1.18
C LEU A 28 15.18 8.34 2.35
N GLY A 29 15.61 7.37 3.16
CA GLY A 29 14.79 6.78 4.21
C GLY A 29 14.27 7.76 5.25
N PRO A 30 15.07 8.70 5.79
CA PRO A 30 14.60 9.72 6.74
C PRO A 30 13.47 10.58 6.15
N THR A 31 13.64 11.03 4.90
CA THR A 31 12.66 11.87 4.19
C THR A 31 11.35 11.13 3.96
N VAL A 32 11.41 9.87 3.48
CA VAL A 32 10.20 9.05 3.24
C VAL A 32 9.42 8.83 4.52
N ILE A 33 10.11 8.55 5.64
CA ILE A 33 9.42 8.39 6.93
C ILE A 33 8.81 9.71 7.39
N ALA A 34 9.54 10.82 7.34
CA ALA A 34 9.05 12.12 7.79
C ALA A 34 7.80 12.59 7.01
N VAL A 35 7.81 12.43 5.69
CA VAL A 35 6.65 12.76 4.85
C VAL A 35 5.50 11.78 5.08
N GLY A 36 5.80 10.48 5.24
CA GLY A 36 4.79 9.46 5.51
C GLY A 36 4.07 9.67 6.83
N THR A 37 4.79 9.96 7.91
CA THR A 37 4.22 10.15 9.25
C THR A 37 3.42 11.44 9.38
N THR A 38 3.88 12.53 8.76
CA THR A 38 3.14 13.81 8.77
C THR A 38 1.81 13.70 8.04
N LEU A 39 1.81 13.14 6.83
CA LEU A 39 0.57 12.90 6.07
C LEU A 39 -0.35 11.88 6.76
N LEU A 40 0.20 10.86 7.41
CA LEU A 40 -0.57 9.90 8.18
C LEU A 40 -1.27 10.59 9.36
N ALA A 41 -0.56 11.43 10.12
CA ALA A 41 -1.13 12.18 11.23
C ALA A 41 -2.29 13.08 10.76
N THR A 42 -2.11 13.78 9.64
CA THR A 42 -3.18 14.58 9.01
C THR A 42 -4.37 13.70 8.63
N SER A 43 -4.16 12.54 8.02
CA SER A 43 -5.22 11.61 7.65
C SER A 43 -6.00 11.09 8.86
N ILE A 44 -5.30 10.78 9.96
CA ILE A 44 -5.93 10.33 11.21
C ILE A 44 -6.77 11.45 11.82
N ALA A 45 -6.26 12.69 11.84
CA ALA A 45 -7.00 13.84 12.38
C ALA A 45 -8.30 14.09 11.60
N PHE A 46 -8.27 14.07 10.27
CA PHE A 46 -9.48 14.26 9.46
C PHE A 46 -10.48 13.11 9.58
N THR A 47 -10.01 11.86 9.55
CA THR A 47 -10.89 10.68 9.71
C THR A 47 -11.49 10.63 11.11
N GLY A 48 -10.69 10.91 12.15
CA GLY A 48 -11.13 11.00 13.54
C GLY A 48 -12.15 12.11 13.75
N GLY A 49 -11.92 13.29 13.17
CA GLY A 49 -12.89 14.40 13.21
C GLY A 49 -14.23 14.03 12.56
N ARG A 50 -14.21 13.34 11.42
CA ARG A 50 -15.43 12.84 10.76
C ARG A 50 -16.16 11.82 11.63
N LEU A 51 -15.44 10.88 12.24
CA LEU A 51 -16.03 9.87 13.13
C LEU A 51 -16.63 10.52 14.39
N PHE A 52 -15.93 11.48 14.98
CA PHE A 52 -16.39 12.22 16.17
C PHE A 52 -17.64 13.05 15.90
N ILE A 53 -17.72 13.75 14.77
CA ILE A 53 -18.92 14.52 14.42
C ILE A 53 -20.11 13.58 14.16
N ASN A 54 -19.86 12.41 13.56
CA ASN A 54 -20.91 11.45 13.22
C ASN A 54 -21.26 10.46 14.36
N ARG A 55 -20.63 10.61 15.55
CA ARG A 55 -20.81 9.68 16.69
C ARG A 55 -22.24 9.62 17.23
N SER A 56 -23.03 10.69 17.09
CA SER A 56 -24.44 10.72 17.51
C SER A 56 -25.36 9.89 16.60
N LYS A 57 -24.91 9.55 15.39
CA LYS A 57 -25.62 8.65 14.46
C LYS A 57 -25.12 7.20 14.51
N LEU A 58 -24.05 6.94 15.27
CA LEU A 58 -23.48 5.60 15.45
C LEU A 58 -24.32 4.73 16.39
N HIS A 59 -25.01 5.31 17.37
CA HIS A 59 -25.86 4.60 18.35
C HIS A 59 -27.06 3.86 17.72
N SER A 60 -27.32 4.05 16.42
CA SER A 60 -28.42 3.38 15.69
C SER A 60 -27.92 2.39 14.64
N ALA A 61 -26.64 2.01 14.67
CA ALA A 61 -26.00 1.12 13.68
C ALA A 61 -25.58 -0.26 14.25
N ASP A 62 -25.79 -0.50 15.55
CA ASP A 62 -25.64 -1.85 16.11
C ASP A 62 -26.93 -2.64 15.87
N CYS A 63 -26.80 -3.81 15.24
CA CYS A 63 -27.87 -4.72 14.79
C CYS A 63 -28.68 -4.25 13.57
N ASP A 64 -28.10 -4.37 12.38
CA ASP A 64 -28.77 -5.12 11.31
C ASP A 64 -27.78 -5.34 10.15
N THR A 65 -27.03 -6.45 10.22
CA THR A 65 -26.22 -6.91 9.09
C THR A 65 -26.23 -8.43 9.01
N LEU A 66 -27.41 -9.01 8.76
CA LEU A 66 -27.57 -10.32 8.13
C LEU A 66 -28.94 -10.40 7.45
N ALA A 67 -29.06 -9.89 6.22
CA ALA A 67 -30.07 -10.38 5.29
C ALA A 67 -29.68 -10.05 3.85
N VAL A 68 -29.35 -11.11 3.13
CA VAL A 68 -29.35 -11.21 1.67
C VAL A 68 -30.74 -10.77 1.17
N GLY A 69 -30.84 -9.77 0.30
CA GLY A 69 -32.15 -9.38 -0.23
C GLY A 69 -32.23 -7.95 -0.78
N GLU A 70 -32.00 -7.86 -2.08
CA GLU A 70 -32.29 -6.83 -3.06
C GLU A 70 -33.09 -5.53 -2.70
N PHE A 71 -32.63 -4.44 -3.35
CA PHE A 71 -33.45 -3.43 -4.06
C PHE A 71 -34.02 -2.18 -3.37
N TRP A 72 -33.88 -1.95 -2.05
CA TRP A 72 -34.45 -0.72 -1.41
C TRP A 72 -33.45 0.32 -0.85
N ILE A 73 -32.20 0.32 -1.32
CA ILE A 73 -31.15 1.19 -0.79
C ILE A 73 -30.84 2.34 -1.77
N ARG A 74 -31.43 3.54 -1.60
CA ARG A 74 -31.05 4.68 -2.47
C ARG A 74 -30.72 6.04 -1.86
N LYS A 75 -30.84 6.25 -0.54
CA LYS A 75 -30.33 7.52 0.05
C LYS A 75 -29.58 7.41 1.37
N ARG A 76 -29.85 6.42 2.24
CA ARG A 76 -29.23 6.33 3.58
C ARG A 76 -27.95 5.49 3.62
N ALA A 77 -27.90 4.35 2.91
CA ALA A 77 -26.68 3.53 2.92
C ALA A 77 -25.51 4.14 2.14
N VAL A 78 -25.73 5.12 1.25
CA VAL A 78 -24.64 5.82 0.54
C VAL A 78 -23.74 6.59 1.52
N THR A 79 -24.28 7.04 2.66
CA THR A 79 -23.51 7.74 3.71
C THR A 79 -22.78 6.76 4.63
N TYR A 80 -23.39 5.62 4.97
CA TYR A 80 -22.75 4.56 5.78
C TYR A 80 -21.62 3.86 5.01
N TRP A 81 -21.81 3.56 3.72
CA TRP A 81 -20.73 3.04 2.86
C TRP A 81 -19.51 3.98 2.77
N HIS A 82 -19.72 5.29 2.95
CA HIS A 82 -18.66 6.28 2.84
C HIS A 82 -17.78 6.36 4.09
N THR A 83 -18.36 6.20 5.29
CA THR A 83 -17.60 6.21 6.55
C THR A 83 -16.74 4.95 6.69
N ASP A 84 -17.27 3.78 6.33
CA ASP A 84 -16.54 2.51 6.44
C ASP A 84 -15.34 2.47 5.49
N ILE A 85 -15.49 2.97 4.26
CA ILE A 85 -14.38 3.04 3.29
C ILE A 85 -13.27 3.97 3.78
N THR A 86 -13.61 5.13 4.34
CA THR A 86 -12.59 6.08 4.84
C THR A 86 -11.84 5.53 6.06
N LEU A 87 -12.54 4.79 6.92
CA LEU A 87 -11.93 4.13 8.07
C LEU A 87 -11.00 2.99 7.62
N VAL A 88 -11.48 2.13 6.71
CA VAL A 88 -10.67 1.06 6.11
C VAL A 88 -9.45 1.64 5.41
N ALA A 89 -9.60 2.70 4.62
CA ALA A 89 -8.48 3.39 3.99
C ALA A 89 -7.44 3.87 5.02
N CYS A 90 -7.90 4.45 6.13
CA CYS A 90 -7.04 4.91 7.22
C CYS A 90 -6.28 3.74 7.85
N LEU A 91 -6.96 2.64 8.18
CA LEU A 91 -6.35 1.44 8.77
C LEU A 91 -5.29 0.81 7.84
N VAL A 92 -5.60 0.69 6.55
CA VAL A 92 -4.65 0.16 5.56
C VAL A 92 -3.47 1.13 5.38
N ASN A 93 -3.69 2.44 5.44
CA ASN A 93 -2.61 3.44 5.36
C ASN A 93 -1.70 3.41 6.61
N ILE A 94 -2.26 3.17 7.80
CA ILE A 94 -1.49 2.92 9.02
C ILE A 94 -0.63 1.66 8.85
N ALA A 95 -1.22 0.56 8.36
CA ALA A 95 -0.49 -0.68 8.11
C ALA A 95 0.65 -0.47 7.09
N TYR A 96 0.38 0.23 5.99
CA TYR A 96 1.37 0.54 4.95
C TYR A 96 2.55 1.37 5.51
N THR A 97 2.25 2.43 6.26
CA THR A 97 3.28 3.27 6.89
C THR A 97 4.07 2.49 7.94
N GLY A 98 3.41 1.62 8.70
CA GLY A 98 4.04 0.71 9.64
C GLY A 98 5.03 -0.24 8.98
N VAL A 99 4.70 -0.78 7.80
CA VAL A 99 5.61 -1.63 7.01
C VAL A 99 6.83 -0.84 6.51
N ILE A 100 6.66 0.41 6.09
CA ILE A 100 7.77 1.30 5.68
C ILE A 100 8.73 1.55 6.85
N ILE A 101 8.20 1.87 8.02
CA ILE A 101 9.00 2.10 9.24
C ILE A 101 9.70 0.79 9.64
N ALA A 102 8.98 -0.33 9.64
CA ALA A 102 9.55 -1.65 9.93
C ALA A 102 10.67 -2.02 8.94
N CYS A 103 10.52 -1.66 7.66
CA CYS A 103 11.53 -1.88 6.63
C CYS A 103 12.83 -1.13 6.96
N LYS A 104 12.76 0.14 7.35
CA LYS A 104 13.95 0.92 7.73
C LYS A 104 14.56 0.48 9.06
N THR A 105 13.74 0.20 10.08
CA THR A 105 14.26 -0.17 11.42
C THR A 105 14.89 -1.55 11.43
N ARG A 106 14.36 -2.50 10.65
CA ARG A 106 14.78 -3.90 10.67
C ARG A 106 15.78 -4.24 9.57
N GLN A 107 15.78 -3.52 8.46
CA GLN A 107 16.74 -3.72 7.38
C GLN A 107 17.56 -2.45 7.17
N HIS A 108 18.90 -2.59 7.18
CA HIS A 108 19.83 -1.50 6.91
C HIS A 108 19.41 -0.73 5.63
N ASP A 109 18.87 0.47 5.82
CA ASP A 109 18.60 1.51 4.81
C ASP A 109 18.18 1.00 3.42
N SER A 110 17.03 0.33 3.33
CA SER A 110 16.39 -0.09 2.07
C SER A 110 16.06 1.05 1.08
N PHE A 111 16.30 2.31 1.47
CA PHE A 111 16.06 3.52 0.68
C PHE A 111 17.34 4.08 0.04
N ARG A 112 18.41 3.29 0.01
CA ARG A 112 19.62 3.53 -0.77
C ARG A 112 19.39 3.13 -2.23
N HIS A 113 20.23 3.62 -3.12
CA HIS A 113 20.23 3.11 -4.48
C HIS A 113 20.65 1.64 -4.52
N ALA A 114 20.11 0.88 -5.49
CA ALA A 114 20.41 -0.55 -5.62
C ALA A 114 21.92 -0.82 -5.80
N TRP A 115 22.68 0.11 -6.38
CA TRP A 115 24.13 -0.01 -6.55
C TRP A 115 24.95 0.34 -5.29
N ASP A 116 24.34 0.99 -4.29
CA ASP A 116 24.96 1.32 -3.00
C ASP A 116 24.63 0.28 -1.91
N GLY A 117 23.90 -0.78 -2.28
CA GLY A 117 23.61 -1.94 -1.45
C GLY A 117 24.37 -3.18 -1.92
N PRO A 118 25.15 -3.86 -1.06
CA PRO A 118 25.74 -5.13 -1.41
C PRO A 118 24.68 -6.23 -1.58
N VAL A 119 24.96 -7.19 -2.46
CA VAL A 119 24.06 -8.33 -2.73
C VAL A 119 23.80 -9.17 -1.47
N CYS A 120 24.77 -9.26 -0.55
CA CYS A 120 24.60 -10.03 0.68
C CYS A 120 23.52 -9.48 1.66
N PHE A 121 23.02 -8.26 1.47
CA PHE A 121 21.90 -7.73 2.26
C PHE A 121 20.54 -8.27 1.85
N TYR A 122 20.43 -8.88 0.66
CA TYR A 122 19.18 -9.44 0.17
C TYR A 122 18.96 -10.82 0.80
N THR A 123 18.05 -10.88 1.78
CA THR A 123 17.60 -12.12 2.42
C THR A 123 16.14 -12.40 2.07
N GLY A 124 15.63 -13.61 2.34
CA GLY A 124 14.22 -13.91 2.05
C GLY A 124 13.23 -12.95 2.74
N ARG A 125 13.57 -12.47 3.95
CA ARG A 125 12.78 -11.44 4.66
C ARG A 125 12.81 -10.09 3.94
N PHE A 126 13.93 -9.74 3.30
CA PHE A 126 14.03 -8.54 2.49
C PHE A 126 13.05 -8.52 1.34
N LEU A 127 12.77 -9.67 0.72
CA LEU A 127 11.82 -9.79 -0.40
C LEU A 127 10.36 -9.79 0.07
N GLN A 128 10.12 -10.30 1.28
CA GLN A 128 8.77 -10.37 1.85
C GLN A 128 8.18 -9.00 2.21
N LEU A 129 9.00 -8.08 2.73
CA LEU A 129 8.57 -6.73 3.09
C LEU A 129 8.04 -5.88 1.91
N PRO A 130 8.75 -5.74 0.78
CA PRO A 130 8.25 -5.02 -0.40
C PRO A 130 7.05 -5.73 -1.02
N PHE A 131 6.97 -7.06 -0.96
CA PHE A 131 5.77 -7.78 -1.37
C PHE A 131 4.55 -7.33 -0.54
N ILE A 132 4.65 -7.36 0.79
CA ILE A 132 3.57 -6.88 1.68
C ILE A 132 3.25 -5.40 1.38
N GLN A 133 4.29 -4.58 1.15
CA GLN A 133 4.12 -3.17 0.77
C GLN A 133 3.31 -3.03 -0.53
N THR A 134 3.55 -3.82 -1.57
CA THR A 134 2.77 -3.78 -2.82
C THR A 134 1.31 -4.22 -2.62
N VAL A 135 1.09 -5.24 -1.78
CA VAL A 135 -0.25 -5.73 -1.43
C VAL A 135 -1.04 -4.68 -0.66
N LEU A 136 -0.40 -3.91 0.22
CA LEU A 136 -1.05 -2.83 0.98
C LEU A 136 -1.17 -1.52 0.19
N PHE A 137 -0.22 -1.22 -0.70
CA PHE A 137 -0.23 0.00 -1.53
C PHE A 137 -1.47 0.06 -2.42
N SER A 138 -1.81 -1.07 -3.05
CA SER A 138 -2.93 -1.20 -3.98
C SER A 138 -4.29 -0.75 -3.38
N PRO A 139 -4.73 -1.30 -2.23
CA PRO A 139 -5.96 -0.86 -1.58
C PRO A 139 -5.89 0.59 -1.06
N VAL A 140 -4.74 1.08 -0.57
CA VAL A 140 -4.60 2.49 -0.13
C VAL A 140 -4.95 3.44 -1.28
N PHE A 141 -4.42 3.19 -2.48
CA PHE A 141 -4.65 4.02 -3.65
C PHE A 141 -6.09 3.91 -4.17
N PHE A 142 -6.63 2.69 -4.16
CA PHE A 142 -8.03 2.47 -4.54
C PHE A 142 -8.99 3.22 -3.62
N PHE A 143 -8.90 2.98 -2.30
CA PHE A 143 -9.87 3.55 -1.36
C PHE A 143 -9.78 5.08 -1.27
N SER A 144 -8.58 5.65 -1.36
CA SER A 144 -8.40 7.12 -1.39
C SER A 144 -9.11 7.74 -2.60
N LYS A 145 -8.92 7.18 -3.80
CA LYS A 145 -9.59 7.67 -5.03
C LYS A 145 -11.08 7.38 -5.03
N ALA A 146 -11.50 6.23 -4.51
CA ALA A 146 -12.91 5.89 -4.36
C ALA A 146 -13.62 6.90 -3.46
N ALA A 147 -13.01 7.31 -2.34
CA ALA A 147 -13.56 8.36 -1.47
C ALA A 147 -13.71 9.70 -2.20
N ILE A 148 -12.75 10.09 -3.04
CA ILE A 148 -12.83 11.32 -3.85
C ILE A 148 -13.97 11.22 -4.87
N PHE A 149 -14.10 10.11 -5.60
CA PHE A 149 -15.19 9.90 -6.55
C PHE A 149 -16.57 9.94 -5.87
N LEU A 150 -16.69 9.35 -4.68
CA LEU A 150 -17.92 9.38 -3.90
C LEU A 150 -18.23 10.79 -3.39
N LEU A 151 -17.22 11.56 -2.98
CA LEU A 151 -17.37 12.98 -2.62
C LEU A 151 -17.88 13.80 -3.82
N TYR A 152 -17.28 13.63 -5.00
CA TYR A 152 -17.76 14.28 -6.23
C TYR A 152 -19.19 13.87 -6.57
N ARG A 153 -19.58 12.62 -6.28
CA ARG A 153 -20.95 12.14 -6.47
C ARG A 153 -21.95 12.87 -5.55
N GLN A 154 -21.53 13.23 -4.35
CA GLN A 154 -22.37 13.95 -3.39
C GLN A 154 -22.48 15.43 -3.73
N LEU A 155 -21.36 16.07 -4.11
CA LEU A 155 -21.32 17.51 -4.37
C LEU A 155 -21.91 17.93 -5.71
N PHE A 156 -21.60 17.19 -6.79
CA PHE A 156 -21.87 17.69 -8.15
C PHE A 156 -22.78 16.80 -8.97
N ALA A 157 -23.12 15.59 -8.52
CA ALA A 157 -23.93 14.66 -9.33
C ALA A 157 -25.43 14.99 -9.30
N THR A 158 -25.79 16.10 -9.92
CA THR A 158 -27.17 16.47 -10.26
C THR A 158 -27.67 15.68 -11.48
N GLY A 159 -26.81 15.44 -12.49
CA GLY A 159 -27.15 14.74 -13.73
C GLY A 159 -26.87 13.22 -13.77
N ARG A 160 -27.65 12.46 -14.56
CA ARG A 160 -27.46 11.00 -14.77
C ARG A 160 -26.12 10.65 -15.45
N ARG A 161 -25.65 11.49 -16.38
CA ARG A 161 -24.36 11.29 -17.09
C ARG A 161 -23.17 11.36 -16.15
N LEU A 162 -23.17 12.33 -15.23
CA LEU A 162 -22.10 12.49 -14.26
C LEU A 162 -22.06 11.33 -13.25
N LYS A 163 -23.24 10.82 -12.82
CA LYS A 163 -23.30 9.61 -11.98
C LYS A 163 -22.72 8.38 -12.69
N LEU A 164 -23.00 8.22 -13.98
CA LEU A 164 -22.43 7.14 -14.77
C LEU A 164 -20.91 7.28 -14.91
N ALA A 165 -20.41 8.47 -15.24
CA ALA A 165 -18.98 8.74 -15.35
C ALA A 165 -18.22 8.45 -14.05
N ILE A 166 -18.79 8.83 -12.90
CA ILE A 166 -18.21 8.54 -11.58
C ILE A 166 -18.19 7.03 -11.31
N ASN A 167 -19.29 6.32 -11.58
CA ASN A 167 -19.34 4.87 -11.39
C ASN A 167 -18.34 4.14 -12.31
N LEU A 168 -18.21 4.56 -13.58
CA LEU A 168 -17.21 4.05 -14.51
C LEU A 168 -15.78 4.31 -14.01
N GLY A 169 -15.50 5.53 -13.55
CA GLY A 169 -14.20 5.88 -12.97
C GLY A 169 -13.84 5.03 -11.76
N LEU A 170 -14.83 4.72 -10.91
CA LEU A 170 -14.64 3.85 -9.74
C LEU A 170 -14.31 2.40 -10.15
N VAL A 171 -14.99 1.86 -11.16
CA VAL A 171 -14.69 0.52 -11.71
C VAL A 171 -13.30 0.47 -12.34
N ILE A 172 -12.94 1.47 -13.15
CA ILE A 172 -11.62 1.56 -13.77
C ILE A 172 -10.52 1.62 -12.69
N THR A 173 -10.73 2.45 -11.67
CA THR A 173 -9.79 2.59 -10.54
C THR A 173 -9.65 1.28 -9.77
N LEU A 174 -10.75 0.56 -9.54
CA LEU A 174 -10.72 -0.77 -8.93
C LEU A 174 -9.86 -1.72 -9.75
N LEU A 175 -10.11 -1.82 -11.06
CA LEU A 175 -9.38 -2.73 -11.94
C LEU A 175 -7.88 -2.40 -11.99
N VAL A 176 -7.52 -1.13 -12.15
CA VAL A 176 -6.12 -0.68 -12.27
C VAL A 176 -5.33 -0.90 -10.98
N TYR A 177 -5.92 -0.61 -9.81
CA TYR A 177 -5.18 -0.70 -8.55
C TYR A 177 -5.20 -2.11 -7.98
N LEU A 178 -6.34 -2.81 -7.98
CA LEU A 178 -6.41 -4.17 -7.43
C LEU A 178 -5.72 -5.20 -8.33
N SER A 179 -5.56 -4.96 -9.64
CA SER A 179 -4.79 -5.86 -10.52
C SER A 179 -3.32 -5.98 -10.12
N ASN A 180 -2.76 -5.02 -9.37
CA ASN A 180 -1.39 -5.14 -8.88
C ASN A 180 -1.21 -6.31 -7.90
N ILE A 181 -2.27 -6.71 -7.19
CA ILE A 181 -2.20 -7.85 -6.25
C ILE A 181 -1.94 -9.16 -7.00
N PRO A 182 -2.77 -9.59 -7.98
CA PRO A 182 -2.50 -10.81 -8.73
C PRO A 182 -1.17 -10.73 -9.47
N LEU A 183 -0.80 -9.57 -10.05
CA LEU A 183 0.51 -9.40 -10.67
C LEU A 183 1.66 -9.63 -9.66
N ALA A 184 1.59 -9.02 -8.47
CA ALA A 184 2.59 -9.21 -7.43
C ALA A 184 2.66 -10.68 -6.98
N THR A 185 1.51 -11.38 -6.87
CA THR A 185 1.51 -12.80 -6.49
C THR A 185 2.15 -13.69 -7.55
N VAL A 186 1.97 -13.40 -8.84
CA VAL A 186 2.53 -14.22 -9.91
C VAL A 186 4.03 -13.97 -10.10
N TYR A 187 4.47 -12.72 -9.98
CA TYR A 187 5.85 -12.34 -10.31
C TYR A 187 6.80 -12.23 -9.11
N ALA A 188 6.28 -11.93 -7.91
CA ALA A 188 7.11 -11.61 -6.75
C ALA A 188 6.96 -12.60 -5.57
N ALA A 189 5.92 -13.44 -5.55
CA ALA A 189 5.79 -14.47 -4.52
C ALA A 189 6.58 -15.74 -4.89
N PRO A 190 7.13 -16.48 -3.90
CA PRO A 190 7.71 -17.79 -4.15
C PRO A 190 6.63 -18.80 -4.56
N ASP A 191 7.04 -19.84 -5.30
CA ASP A 191 6.13 -20.95 -5.63
C ASP A 191 5.55 -21.58 -4.35
N PRO A 192 4.32 -22.12 -4.41
CA PRO A 192 3.71 -22.79 -3.27
C PRO A 192 4.64 -23.83 -2.65
N GLY A 193 4.87 -23.73 -1.34
CA GLY A 193 5.74 -24.64 -0.58
C GLY A 193 7.23 -24.29 -0.57
N LYS A 194 7.69 -23.26 -1.30
CA LYS A 194 9.09 -22.81 -1.27
C LYS A 194 9.29 -21.62 -0.33
N PRO A 195 10.42 -21.54 0.39
CA PRO A 195 10.75 -20.38 1.20
C PRO A 195 11.10 -19.17 0.31
N TRP A 196 10.94 -17.95 0.84
CA TRP A 196 11.33 -16.71 0.17
C TRP A 196 12.81 -16.66 -0.25
N SER A 197 13.69 -17.40 0.43
CA SER A 197 15.11 -17.52 0.06
C SER A 197 15.33 -18.23 -1.29
N SER A 198 14.37 -19.04 -1.76
CA SER A 198 14.46 -19.72 -3.06
C SER A 198 14.51 -18.73 -4.25
N LEU A 199 13.94 -17.54 -4.07
CA LEU A 199 13.99 -16.46 -5.07
C LEU A 199 15.42 -15.93 -5.26
N LEU A 200 16.27 -16.03 -4.24
CA LEU A 200 17.66 -15.57 -4.29
C LEU A 200 18.56 -16.55 -5.04
N VAL A 201 18.22 -17.84 -5.08
CA VAL A 201 19.00 -18.86 -5.80
C VAL A 201 19.01 -18.60 -7.30
N LYS A 202 17.92 -18.04 -7.85
CA LYS A 202 17.87 -17.59 -9.26
C LYS A 202 18.82 -16.44 -9.57
N LEU A 203 19.29 -15.69 -8.57
CA LEU A 203 20.24 -14.58 -8.75
C LEU A 203 21.71 -15.05 -8.72
N GLN A 204 21.96 -16.29 -8.30
CA GLN A 204 23.31 -16.86 -8.20
C GLN A 204 23.70 -17.72 -9.42
N ALA A 205 22.73 -18.01 -10.30
CA ALA A 205 22.90 -18.73 -11.56
C ALA A 205 23.05 -17.75 -12.73
#